data_AF-A0A1A0M491-F1
#
_entry.id   AF-A0A1A0M491-F1
#
_cell.length_a   1.000
_cell.length_b   1.000
_cell.length_c   1.000
_cell.angle_alpha   90.00
_cell.angle_beta   90.00
_cell.angle_gamma   90.00
#
_symmetry.space_group_name_H-M   'P 1'
#
loop_
_entity.id
_entity.type
_entity.pdbx_description
1 polymer ?
#
loop_
_entity_poly.entity_id
_entity_poly.type
_entity_poly.pdbx_seq_one_letter_code
_entity_poly.pdbx_strand_id
1 'polypeptide(L)'
;MGLLVETWPESWHRSRLFRLLSLGGYVAFDLPRVVTGLGAVLLLGIATAHGYILASEPLLPGYFVAYAVVMIAGCLAVAGSIGFGRNPGVAQAGWYFGDLLSVVFLGVAVGTRIVSLPGLAALTGRWDFVPVTFALAFAAAFIAVHGSVLVGINVAYPQRQQWSD
;
A
#
# COMPACT_ATOMS: atom_id res chain seq x y z
N MET A 1 12.91 13.05 32.84
CA MET A 1 13.08 12.55 31.46
C MET A 1 11.90 11.65 31.12
N GLY A 2 10.73 12.20 30.78
CA GLY A 2 9.53 11.38 30.60
C GLY A 2 8.31 12.18 30.17
N LEU A 3 8.36 12.83 28.99
CA LEU A 3 7.29 13.71 28.53
C LEU A 3 7.03 13.71 27.01
N LEU A 4 7.56 12.76 26.23
CA LEU A 4 7.44 12.81 24.76
C LEU A 4 6.95 11.54 24.05
N VAL A 5 6.60 10.46 24.77
CA VAL A 5 6.21 9.19 24.12
C VAL A 5 4.74 8.81 24.33
N GLU A 6 4.06 9.33 25.36
CA GLU A 6 2.67 8.92 25.69
C GLU A 6 1.56 9.83 25.15
N THR A 7 1.86 11.04 24.67
CA THR A 7 0.81 12.00 24.27
C THR A 7 0.33 11.84 22.83
N TRP A 8 1.07 11.13 21.98
CA TRP A 8 0.81 11.06 20.53
C TRP A 8 -0.44 10.23 20.15
N PRO A 9 -0.76 9.07 20.77
CA PRO A 9 -1.95 8.30 20.39
C PRO A 9 -3.25 8.99 20.79
N GLU A 10 -3.32 9.57 22.00
CA GLU A 10 -4.56 10.14 22.51
C GLU A 10 -4.93 11.49 21.87
N SER A 11 -3.95 12.36 21.58
CA SER A 11 -4.23 13.63 20.94
C SER A 11 -4.71 13.46 19.49
N TRP A 12 -4.21 12.42 18.80
CA TRP A 12 -4.61 12.10 17.43
C TRP A 12 -6.09 11.69 17.36
N HIS A 13 -6.53 10.75 18.19
CA HIS A 13 -7.93 10.32 18.22
C HIS A 13 -8.90 11.43 18.65
N ARG A 14 -8.45 12.39 19.45
CA ARG A 14 -9.27 13.56 19.84
C ARG A 14 -9.30 14.68 18.79
N SER A 15 -8.38 14.66 17.82
CA SER A 15 -8.26 15.72 16.81
C SER A 15 -9.50 15.83 15.92
N ARG A 16 -9.81 17.05 15.45
CA ARG A 16 -10.92 17.27 14.50
C ARG A 16 -10.69 16.54 13.18
N LEU A 17 -9.43 16.39 12.76
CA LEU A 17 -9.05 15.67 11.55
C LEU A 17 -9.42 14.19 11.64
N PHE A 18 -9.09 13.53 12.76
CA PHE A 18 -9.47 12.12 12.96
C PHE A 18 -11.00 11.95 12.92
N ARG A 19 -11.75 12.83 13.59
CA ARG A 19 -13.22 12.82 13.55
C ARG A 19 -13.80 13.06 12.16
N LEU A 20 -13.19 13.94 11.35
CA LEU A 20 -13.65 14.15 9.97
C LEU A 20 -13.32 12.95 9.09
N LEU A 21 -12.12 12.39 9.22
CA LEU A 21 -11.68 11.22 8.44
C LEU A 21 -12.48 9.97 8.81
N SER A 22 -12.80 9.75 10.09
CA SER A 22 -13.63 8.64 10.54
C SER A 22 -15.13 8.87 10.32
N LEU A 23 -15.50 9.96 9.63
CA LEU A 23 -16.90 10.37 9.42
C LEU A 23 -17.69 10.41 10.74
N GLY A 24 -17.03 10.83 11.82
CA GLY A 24 -17.57 10.90 13.18
C GLY A 24 -17.83 9.54 13.83
N GLY A 25 -17.40 8.43 13.23
CA GLY A 25 -17.73 7.07 13.64
C GLY A 25 -19.11 6.58 13.15
N TYR A 26 -19.79 7.34 12.29
CA TYR A 26 -21.13 6.98 11.79
C TYR A 26 -21.12 5.90 10.68
N VAL A 27 -19.98 5.71 10.00
CA VAL A 27 -19.85 4.73 8.91
C VAL A 27 -18.74 3.76 9.27
N ALA A 28 -19.09 2.50 9.44
CA ALA A 28 -18.13 1.44 9.61
C ALA A 28 -18.58 0.15 8.93
N PHE A 29 -17.66 -0.48 8.18
CA PHE A 29 -17.91 -1.71 7.42
C PHE A 29 -17.16 -2.89 8.05
N ASP A 30 -17.92 -3.87 8.55
CA ASP A 30 -17.37 -5.12 9.09
C ASP A 30 -17.25 -6.19 7.98
N LEU A 31 -16.45 -5.90 6.93
CA LEU A 31 -16.12 -6.85 5.87
C LEU A 31 -14.61 -7.19 5.85
N PRO A 32 -14.06 -7.76 6.94
CA PRO A 32 -12.62 -7.94 7.13
C PRO A 32 -11.93 -8.75 6.03
N ARG A 33 -12.61 -9.77 5.48
CA ARG A 33 -12.05 -10.58 4.39
C ARG A 33 -12.03 -9.85 3.05
N VAL A 34 -13.01 -8.98 2.80
CA VAL A 34 -13.07 -8.20 1.55
C VAL A 34 -11.99 -7.13 1.56
N VAL A 35 -11.82 -6.43 2.68
CA VAL A 35 -10.78 -5.41 2.84
C VAL A 35 -9.39 -6.02 2.72
N THR A 36 -9.12 -7.14 3.40
CA THR A 36 -7.85 -7.87 3.26
C THR A 36 -7.65 -8.42 1.85
N GLY A 37 -8.69 -8.99 1.24
CA GLY A 37 -8.63 -9.47 -0.14
C GLY A 37 -8.34 -8.36 -1.14
N LEU A 38 -8.96 -7.19 -0.96
CA LEU A 38 -8.70 -6.01 -1.77
C LEU A 38 -7.25 -5.54 -1.62
N GLY A 39 -6.74 -5.43 -0.39
CA GLY A 39 -5.32 -5.10 -0.14
C GLY A 39 -4.37 -6.07 -0.85
N ALA A 40 -4.64 -7.37 -0.77
CA ALA A 40 -3.84 -8.39 -1.45
C ALA A 40 -3.91 -8.26 -2.98
N VAL A 41 -5.11 -8.05 -3.55
CA VAL A 41 -5.29 -7.86 -5.01
C VAL A 41 -4.56 -6.61 -5.51
N LEU A 42 -4.57 -5.51 -4.75
CA LEU A 42 -3.85 -4.29 -5.12
C LEU A 42 -2.34 -4.54 -5.19
N LEU A 43 -1.76 -5.25 -4.21
CA LEU A 43 -0.35 -5.64 -4.22
C LEU A 43 -0.01 -6.60 -5.37
N LEU A 44 -0.90 -7.55 -5.66
CA LEU A 44 -0.76 -8.43 -6.82
C LEU A 44 -0.78 -7.62 -8.12
N GLY A 45 -1.65 -6.62 -8.24
CA GLY A 45 -1.69 -5.71 -9.40
C GLY A 45 -0.36 -4.98 -9.61
N ILE A 46 0.28 -4.50 -8.53
CA ILE A 46 1.62 -3.89 -8.60
C ILE A 46 2.65 -4.92 -9.07
N ALA A 47 2.65 -6.13 -8.52
CA ALA A 47 3.56 -7.20 -8.93
C ALA A 47 3.37 -7.59 -10.40
N THR A 48 2.12 -7.73 -10.86
CA THR A 48 1.78 -8.03 -12.25
C THR A 48 2.24 -6.93 -13.19
N ALA A 49 2.08 -5.66 -12.84
CA ALA A 49 2.56 -4.55 -13.66
C ALA A 49 4.09 -4.60 -13.85
N HIS A 50 4.86 -4.90 -12.79
CA HIS A 50 6.31 -5.07 -12.90
C HIS A 50 6.70 -6.30 -13.71
N GLY A 51 6.01 -7.44 -13.50
CA GLY A 51 6.23 -8.66 -14.26
C GLY A 51 5.94 -8.49 -15.74
N TYR A 52 4.90 -7.73 -16.09
CA TYR A 52 4.58 -7.38 -17.47
C TYR A 52 5.73 -6.60 -18.12
N ILE A 53 6.25 -5.55 -17.46
CA ILE A 53 7.38 -4.76 -17.99
C ILE A 53 8.61 -5.65 -18.21
N LEU A 54 8.94 -6.52 -17.23
CA LEU A 54 10.06 -7.46 -17.36
C LEU A 54 9.89 -8.44 -18.54
N ALA A 55 8.65 -8.82 -18.86
CA ALA A 55 8.36 -9.74 -19.94
C ALA A 55 8.24 -9.06 -21.31
N SER A 56 7.84 -7.79 -21.36
CA SER A 56 7.55 -7.06 -22.59
C SER A 56 8.75 -6.25 -23.11
N GLU A 57 9.68 -5.86 -22.25
CA GLU A 57 10.81 -4.99 -22.60
C GLU A 57 12.13 -5.78 -22.65
N PRO A 58 12.74 -5.99 -23.83
CA PRO A 58 13.88 -6.89 -24.00
C PRO A 58 15.23 -6.29 -23.54
N LEU A 59 15.30 -4.97 -23.36
CA LEU A 59 16.56 -4.24 -23.10
C LEU A 59 16.45 -3.38 -21.83
N LEU A 60 16.13 -4.02 -20.71
CA LEU A 60 16.05 -3.37 -19.41
C LEU A 60 17.44 -3.32 -18.73
N PRO A 61 17.86 -2.16 -18.21
CA PRO A 61 19.06 -2.08 -17.38
C PRO A 61 18.98 -3.00 -16.15
N GLY A 62 20.10 -3.64 -15.79
CA GLY A 62 20.12 -4.62 -14.69
C GLY A 62 19.66 -4.05 -13.34
N TYR A 63 19.90 -2.76 -13.08
CA TYR A 63 19.42 -2.10 -11.86
C TYR A 63 17.89 -2.04 -11.79
N PHE A 64 17.21 -1.85 -12.93
CA PHE A 64 15.75 -1.85 -13.00
C PHE A 64 15.20 -3.25 -12.83
N VAL A 65 15.85 -4.25 -13.41
CA VAL A 65 15.48 -5.66 -13.23
C VAL A 65 15.58 -6.03 -11.74
N ALA A 66 16.67 -5.66 -11.07
CA ALA A 66 16.83 -5.89 -9.63
C ALA A 66 15.72 -5.20 -8.81
N TYR A 67 15.44 -3.93 -9.10
CA TYR A 67 14.34 -3.19 -8.48
C TYR A 67 12.98 -3.87 -8.68
N ALA A 68 12.65 -4.26 -9.91
CA ALA A 68 11.39 -4.90 -10.24
C ALA A 68 11.24 -6.25 -9.54
N VAL A 69 12.30 -7.06 -9.48
CA VAL A 69 12.31 -8.34 -8.76
C VAL A 69 12.08 -8.12 -7.26
N VAL A 70 12.75 -7.14 -6.64
CA VAL A 70 12.54 -6.79 -5.23
C VAL A 70 11.11 -6.33 -4.98
N MET A 71 10.55 -5.49 -5.86
CA MET A 71 9.16 -5.04 -5.75
C MET A 71 8.16 -6.19 -5.87
N ILE A 72 8.34 -7.09 -6.84
CA ILE A 72 7.50 -8.28 -7.01
C ILE A 72 7.57 -9.15 -5.76
N ALA A 73 8.77 -9.51 -5.31
CA ALA A 73 8.97 -10.36 -4.15
C ALA A 73 8.37 -9.72 -2.88
N GLY A 74 8.58 -8.42 -2.68
CA GLY A 74 8.01 -7.66 -1.57
C GLY A 74 6.49 -7.65 -1.59
N CYS A 75 5.87 -7.35 -2.74
CA CYS A 75 4.41 -7.36 -2.89
C CYS A 75 3.80 -8.73 -2.63
N LEU A 76 4.43 -9.81 -3.14
CA LEU A 76 3.97 -11.19 -2.91
C LEU A 76 4.11 -11.59 -1.44
N ALA A 77 5.23 -11.24 -0.80
CA ALA A 77 5.45 -11.52 0.62
C ALA A 77 4.41 -10.79 1.49
N VAL A 78 4.13 -9.52 1.21
CA VAL A 78 3.09 -8.76 1.93
C VAL A 78 1.71 -9.35 1.69
N ALA A 79 1.33 -9.57 0.42
CA ALA A 79 0.03 -10.15 0.07
C ALA A 79 -0.18 -11.49 0.78
N GLY A 80 0.86 -12.33 0.85
CA GLY A 80 0.84 -13.57 1.61
C GLY A 80 0.69 -13.34 3.11
N SER A 81 1.43 -12.39 3.69
CA SER A 81 1.37 -12.09 5.12
C SER A 81 0.01 -11.56 5.58
N ILE A 82 -0.66 -10.72 4.78
CA ILE A 82 -1.98 -10.18 5.11
C ILE A 82 -3.10 -11.18 4.79
N GLY A 83 -2.98 -11.95 3.70
CA GLY A 83 -4.01 -12.89 3.24
C GLY A 83 -4.05 -14.22 4.00
N PHE A 84 -2.88 -14.73 4.42
CA PHE A 84 -2.74 -16.01 5.12
C PHE A 84 -2.24 -15.88 6.56
N GLY A 85 -1.94 -14.67 7.02
CA GLY A 85 -1.52 -14.40 8.38
C GLY A 85 -2.62 -14.75 9.39
N ARG A 86 -2.52 -15.94 9.98
CA ARG A 86 -3.38 -16.33 11.12
C ARG A 86 -3.05 -15.55 12.39
N ASN A 87 -1.84 -15.00 12.47
CA ASN A 87 -1.39 -14.15 13.57
C ASN A 87 -1.73 -12.68 13.24
N PRO A 88 -2.54 -11.99 14.06
CA PRO A 88 -2.88 -10.58 13.84
C PRO A 88 -1.65 -9.67 13.78
N GLY A 89 -0.58 -9.97 14.52
CA GLY A 89 0.65 -9.19 14.49
C GLY A 89 1.38 -9.28 13.14
N VAL A 90 1.36 -10.46 12.50
CA VAL A 90 1.97 -10.66 11.17
C VAL A 90 1.14 -9.94 10.10
N ALA A 91 -0.19 -10.04 10.17
CA ALA A 91 -1.07 -9.32 9.25
C ALA A 91 -0.89 -7.81 9.37
N GLN A 92 -0.83 -7.28 10.60
CA GLN A 92 -0.61 -5.86 10.85
C GLN A 92 0.76 -5.38 10.36
N ALA A 93 1.84 -6.13 10.64
CA ALA A 93 3.16 -5.82 10.10
C ALA A 93 3.18 -5.84 8.57
N GLY A 94 2.45 -6.78 7.96
CA GLY A 94 2.23 -6.86 6.52
C GLY A 94 1.64 -5.57 5.96
N TRP A 95 0.56 -5.07 6.55
CA TRP A 95 -0.06 -3.81 6.13
C TRP A 95 0.90 -2.62 6.16
N TYR A 96 1.64 -2.43 7.25
CA TYR A 96 2.64 -1.36 7.34
C TYR A 96 3.78 -1.51 6.33
N PHE A 97 4.23 -2.74 6.08
CA PHE A 97 5.27 -2.97 5.07
C PHE A 97 4.73 -2.73 3.65
N GLY A 98 3.45 -3.05 3.40
CA GLY A 98 2.75 -2.72 2.17
C GLY A 98 2.65 -1.20 1.93
N ASP A 99 2.38 -0.41 2.98
CA ASP A 99 2.40 1.06 2.90
C ASP A 99 3.80 1.57 2.57
N LEU A 100 4.83 1.05 3.24
CA LEU A 100 6.22 1.42 2.98
C LEU A 100 6.58 1.14 1.51
N LEU A 101 6.30 -0.06 1.01
CA LEU A 101 6.53 -0.42 -0.39
C LEU A 101 5.76 0.50 -1.34
N SER A 102 4.51 0.80 -1.03
CA SER A 102 3.67 1.68 -1.85
C SER A 102 4.20 3.11 -1.88
N VAL A 103 4.61 3.67 -0.73
CA VAL A 103 5.20 5.01 -0.64
C VAL A 103 6.54 5.08 -1.38
N VAL A 104 7.41 4.09 -1.20
CA VAL A 104 8.69 4.01 -1.93
C VAL A 104 8.42 3.93 -3.44
N PHE A 105 7.50 3.08 -3.87
CA PHE A 105 7.11 2.97 -5.28
C PHE A 105 6.58 4.31 -5.82
N LEU A 106 5.66 4.97 -5.10
CA LEU A 106 5.13 6.27 -5.50
C LEU A 106 6.23 7.33 -5.63
N GLY A 107 7.15 7.38 -4.67
CA GLY A 107 8.30 8.29 -4.70
C GLY A 107 9.20 8.05 -5.93
N VAL A 108 9.53 6.78 -6.21
CA VAL A 108 10.30 6.41 -7.40
C VAL A 108 9.52 6.74 -8.68
N ALA A 109 8.24 6.38 -8.76
CA ALA A 109 7.40 6.59 -9.93
C ALA A 109 7.17 8.07 -10.23
N VAL A 110 7.06 8.94 -9.23
CA VAL A 110 6.96 10.40 -9.40
C VAL A 110 8.33 11.00 -9.70
N GLY A 111 9.38 10.60 -8.98
CA GLY A 111 10.74 11.10 -9.19
C GLY A 111 11.24 10.84 -10.62
N THR A 112 10.99 9.63 -11.12
CA THR A 112 11.32 9.25 -12.51
C THR A 112 10.46 9.92 -13.58
N ARG A 113 9.38 10.62 -13.20
CA ARG A 113 8.62 11.49 -14.12
C ARG A 113 9.24 12.89 -14.24
N ILE A 114 10.01 13.30 -13.24
CA ILE A 114 10.73 14.59 -13.23
C ILE A 114 12.11 14.41 -13.88
N VAL A 115 12.76 13.28 -13.64
CA VAL A 115 14.09 12.96 -14.15
C VAL A 115 14.05 11.65 -14.93
N SER A 116 14.34 11.71 -16.23
CA SER A 116 14.49 10.50 -17.05
C SER A 116 15.75 9.74 -16.64
N LEU A 117 15.62 8.43 -16.43
CA LEU A 117 16.75 7.59 -16.06
C LEU A 117 17.47 7.05 -17.32
N PRO A 118 18.81 7.02 -17.33
CA PRO A 118 19.57 6.45 -18.43
C PRO A 118 19.18 5.00 -18.70
N GLY A 119 18.85 4.67 -19.95
CA GLY A 119 18.41 3.33 -20.34
C GLY A 119 16.95 3.00 -20.02
N LEU A 120 16.17 3.96 -19.51
CA LEU A 120 14.74 3.81 -19.24
C LEU A 120 13.90 4.96 -19.82
N ALA A 121 14.41 5.70 -20.81
CA ALA A 121 13.69 6.85 -21.37
C ALA A 121 12.33 6.48 -21.98
N ALA A 122 12.15 5.23 -22.43
CA ALA A 122 10.87 4.73 -22.91
C ALA A 122 9.83 4.54 -21.79
N LEU A 123 10.29 4.31 -20.55
CA LEU A 123 9.51 3.96 -19.37
C LEU A 123 9.39 5.11 -18.34
N THR A 124 10.31 6.07 -18.38
CA THR A 124 10.45 7.20 -17.44
C THR A 124 10.16 8.53 -18.14
N GLY A 125 9.75 9.55 -17.39
CA GLY A 125 9.36 10.86 -17.94
C GLY A 125 7.99 10.89 -18.63
N ARG A 126 7.27 9.76 -18.67
CA ARG A 126 6.00 9.59 -19.41
C ARG A 126 4.84 9.25 -18.49
N TRP A 127 3.74 9.99 -18.64
CA TRP A 127 2.48 9.73 -17.92
C TRP A 127 1.58 8.70 -18.62
N ASP A 128 1.83 8.48 -19.91
CA ASP A 128 1.04 7.63 -20.80
C ASP A 128 1.49 6.17 -20.82
N PHE A 129 2.54 5.81 -20.07
CA PHE A 129 2.95 4.41 -19.94
C PHE A 129 2.04 3.64 -18.99
N VAL A 130 1.08 2.94 -19.59
CA VAL A 130 -0.06 2.29 -18.93
C VAL A 130 0.32 1.39 -17.73
N PRO A 131 1.31 0.49 -17.82
CA PRO A 131 1.65 -0.40 -16.69
C PRO A 131 2.07 0.37 -15.43
N VAL A 132 2.86 1.43 -15.59
CA VAL A 132 3.33 2.26 -14.46
C VAL A 132 2.19 3.09 -13.88
N THR A 133 1.27 3.56 -14.71
CA THR A 133 0.08 4.29 -14.24
C THR A 133 -0.87 3.39 -13.45
N PHE A 134 -1.08 2.14 -13.88
CA PHE A 134 -1.83 1.16 -13.08
C PHE A 134 -1.15 0.86 -11.74
N ALA A 135 0.16 0.62 -11.75
CA ALA A 135 0.92 0.39 -10.52
C ALA A 135 0.82 1.58 -9.55
N LEU A 136 0.82 2.81 -10.06
CA LEU A 136 0.64 4.03 -9.27
C LEU A 136 -0.76 4.10 -8.65
N ALA A 137 -1.80 3.82 -9.44
CA ALA A 137 -3.16 3.76 -8.94
C ALA A 137 -3.33 2.68 -7.85
N PHE A 138 -2.75 1.50 -8.04
CA PHE A 138 -2.82 0.42 -7.06
C PHE A 138 -2.08 0.76 -5.76
N ALA A 139 -0.89 1.37 -5.84
CA ALA A 139 -0.15 1.81 -4.67
C ALA A 139 -0.91 2.89 -3.87
N ALA A 140 -1.47 3.88 -4.57
CA ALA A 140 -2.29 4.91 -3.93
C ALA A 140 -3.57 4.32 -3.30
N ALA A 141 -4.24 3.41 -4.00
CA ALA A 141 -5.42 2.73 -3.49
C ALA A 141 -5.09 1.83 -2.28
N PHE A 142 -3.93 1.18 -2.26
CA PHE A 142 -3.51 0.35 -1.12
C PHE A 142 -3.37 1.21 0.15
N ILE A 143 -2.66 2.34 0.04
CA ILE A 143 -2.51 3.29 1.15
C ILE A 143 -3.87 3.83 1.60
N ALA A 144 -4.77 4.14 0.67
CA ALA A 144 -6.12 4.60 1.01
C ALA A 144 -6.93 3.51 1.75
N VAL A 145 -6.84 2.25 1.30
CA VAL A 145 -7.48 1.10 1.97
C VAL A 145 -6.92 0.93 3.37
N HIS A 146 -5.59 0.89 3.55
CA HIS A 146 -5.02 0.73 4.89
C HIS A 146 -5.32 1.95 5.79
N GLY A 147 -5.26 3.17 5.25
CA GLY A 147 -5.68 4.38 5.96
C GLY A 147 -7.12 4.31 6.46
N SER A 148 -8.05 3.77 5.65
CA SER A 148 -9.43 3.56 6.08
C SER A 148 -9.57 2.54 7.22
N VAL A 149 -8.66 1.55 7.29
CA VAL A 149 -8.58 0.60 8.41
C VAL A 149 -8.06 1.28 9.67
N LEU A 150 -7.01 2.09 9.57
CA LEU A 150 -6.43 2.82 10.71
C LEU A 150 -7.39 3.84 11.31
N VAL A 151 -8.25 4.42 10.48
CA VAL A 151 -9.27 5.40 10.90
C VAL A 151 -10.55 4.73 11.41
N GLY A 152 -10.69 3.41 11.25
CA GLY A 152 -11.82 2.62 11.74
C GLY A 152 -13.07 2.64 10.85
N ILE A 153 -12.95 3.09 9.59
CA ILE A 153 -14.02 3.00 8.59
C ILE A 153 -14.17 1.55 8.13
N ASN A 154 -13.05 0.86 7.95
CA ASN A 154 -12.99 -0.54 7.54
C ASN A 154 -12.30 -1.37 8.63
N VAL A 155 -12.62 -2.65 8.69
CA VAL A 155 -11.86 -3.62 9.48
C VAL A 155 -11.10 -4.54 8.54
N ALA A 156 -9.91 -4.99 8.91
CA ALA A 156 -9.14 -5.99 8.17
C ALA A 156 -9.04 -7.30 8.96
N TYR A 157 -9.07 -8.44 8.26
CA TYR A 157 -8.89 -9.75 8.88
C TYR A 157 -7.53 -9.83 9.61
N PRO A 158 -7.45 -10.43 10.82
CA PRO A 158 -8.46 -11.21 11.52
C PRO A 158 -9.37 -10.43 12.49
N GLN A 159 -9.25 -9.11 12.56
CA GLN A 159 -10.06 -8.29 13.47
C GLN A 159 -11.53 -8.25 13.01
N ARG A 160 -12.43 -8.01 13.96
CA ARG A 160 -13.88 -7.82 13.73
C ARG A 160 -14.35 -6.61 14.50
N GLN A 161 -15.35 -5.90 13.97
CA GLN A 161 -15.98 -4.83 14.71
C GLN A 161 -16.94 -5.39 15.77
N GLN A 162 -16.76 -5.02 17.03
CA GLN A 162 -17.74 -5.31 18.06
C GLN A 162 -18.79 -4.19 18.06
N TRP A 163 -19.97 -4.48 17.51
CA TRP A 163 -21.12 -3.60 17.63
C TRP A 163 -21.69 -3.79 19.03
N SER A 164 -21.70 -2.74 19.85
CA SER A 164 -22.51 -2.70 21.07
C SER A 164 -23.87 -2.14 20.68
N ASP A 165 -24.91 -2.96 20.79
CA ASP A 165 -26.32 -2.54 20.66
C ASP A 165 -26.71 -1.52 21.74
#